data_AF-A0A4S8PTP6-F1
#
_entry.id   AF-A0A4S8PTP6-F1
#
_cell.length_a   1.000
_cell.length_b   1.000
_cell.length_c   1.000
_cell.angle_alpha   90.00
_cell.angle_beta   90.00
_cell.angle_gamma   90.00
#
_symmetry.space_group_name_H-M   'P 1'
#
loop_
_entity.id
_entity.type
_entity.pdbx_description
1 polymer ?
#
loop_
_entity_poly.entity_id
_entity_poly.type
_entity_poly.pdbx_seq_one_letter_code
_entity_poly.pdbx_strand_id
1 'polypeptide(L)'
;MTRFSVEVDDETLADAQRELGTRSKVATVNEALRLAADRAKVREAIAALDSVELDLSGSERSFRLNGGRDLGGLAERARQEAANDGAS
;
A
#
# COMPACT_ATOMS: atom_id res chain seq x y z
N MET A 1 19.03 3.72 16.29
CA MET A 1 20.09 3.03 15.52
C MET A 1 20.85 2.14 16.50
N THR A 2 20.85 0.84 16.27
CA THR A 2 21.46 -0.16 17.16
C THR A 2 22.65 -0.80 16.45
N ARG A 3 23.76 -1.02 17.15
CA ARG A 3 24.98 -1.59 16.56
C ARG A 3 25.18 -3.01 17.07
N PHE A 4 25.38 -3.95 16.14
CA PHE A 4 25.72 -5.33 16.42
C PHE A 4 26.73 -5.82 15.37
N SER A 5 27.47 -6.88 15.69
CA SER A 5 28.31 -7.60 14.74
C SER A 5 27.61 -8.88 14.30
N VAL A 6 27.57 -9.14 13.01
CA VAL A 6 26.97 -10.33 12.41
C VAL A 6 27.91 -10.84 11.33
N GLU A 7 28.12 -12.14 11.30
CA GLU A 7 28.85 -12.79 10.21
C GLU A 7 27.91 -13.02 9.03
N VAL A 8 28.38 -12.68 7.84
CA VAL A 8 27.64 -12.82 6.59
C VAL A 8 28.59 -13.40 5.56
N ASP A 9 28.10 -14.35 4.79
CA ASP A 9 28.81 -14.85 3.63
C ASP A 9 28.98 -13.74 2.58
N ASP A 10 30.22 -13.53 2.14
CA ASP A 10 30.56 -12.41 1.25
C ASP A 10 30.02 -12.60 -0.17
N GLU A 11 29.87 -13.85 -0.65
CA GLU A 11 29.29 -14.14 -1.96
C GLU A 11 27.80 -13.80 -1.97
N THR A 12 27.07 -14.29 -0.97
CA THR A 12 25.65 -14.01 -0.76
C THR A 12 25.40 -12.51 -0.60
N LEU A 13 26.28 -11.81 0.13
CA LEU A 13 26.19 -10.36 0.29
C LEU A 13 26.42 -9.61 -1.02
N ALA A 14 27.37 -10.06 -1.84
CA ALA A 14 27.63 -9.48 -3.15
C ALA A 14 26.45 -9.64 -4.11
N ASP A 15 25.79 -10.81 -4.10
CA ASP A 15 24.58 -11.05 -4.88
C ASP A 15 23.42 -10.17 -4.42
N ALA A 16 23.20 -10.08 -3.10
CA ALA A 16 22.21 -9.17 -2.55
C ALA A 16 22.50 -7.70 -2.90
N GLN A 17 23.77 -7.29 -2.91
CA GLN A 17 24.18 -5.95 -3.32
C GLN A 17 23.83 -5.65 -4.78
N ARG A 18 24.04 -6.61 -5.67
CA ARG A 18 23.70 -6.51 -7.09
C ARG A 18 22.19 -6.43 -7.29
N GLU A 19 21.44 -7.30 -6.61
CA GLU A 19 19.98 -7.37 -6.72
C GLU A 19 19.31 -6.10 -6.16
N LEU A 20 19.77 -5.61 -5.01
CA LEU A 20 19.22 -4.43 -4.33
C LEU A 20 19.80 -3.11 -4.85
N GLY A 21 20.81 -3.15 -5.72
CA GLY A 21 21.49 -1.96 -6.25
C GLY A 21 22.25 -1.15 -5.20
N THR A 22 22.69 -1.79 -4.12
CA THR A 22 23.29 -1.13 -2.96
C THR A 22 24.83 -1.12 -3.03
N ARG A 23 25.42 -0.01 -2.56
CA ARG A 23 26.89 0.22 -2.62
C ARG A 23 27.63 -0.06 -1.32
N SER A 24 26.94 -0.40 -0.24
CA SER A 24 27.56 -0.69 1.05
C SER A 24 26.88 -1.86 1.76
N LYS A 25 27.66 -2.61 2.56
CA LYS A 25 27.16 -3.74 3.36
C LYS A 25 25.98 -3.32 4.24
N VAL A 26 26.10 -2.17 4.91
CA VAL A 26 25.03 -1.61 5.78
C VAL A 26 23.78 -1.24 5.00
N ALA A 27 23.89 -0.61 3.82
CA ALA A 27 22.74 -0.28 2.99
C ALA A 27 21.99 -1.56 2.56
N THR A 28 22.74 -2.58 2.17
CA THR A 28 22.21 -3.88 1.74
C THR A 28 21.43 -4.56 2.86
N VAL A 29 22.01 -4.64 4.06
CA VAL A 29 21.36 -5.25 5.22
C VAL A 29 20.11 -4.47 5.61
N ASN A 30 20.16 -3.14 5.65
CA ASN A 30 18.99 -2.32 6.01
C ASN A 30 17.86 -2.45 5.00
N GLU A 31 18.16 -2.47 3.69
CA GLU A 31 17.16 -2.67 2.65
C GLU A 31 16.58 -4.08 2.68
N ALA A 32 17.41 -5.10 2.85
CA ALA A 32 16.95 -6.48 3.00
C ALA A 32 16.02 -6.65 4.21
N LEU A 33 16.37 -6.04 5.36
CA LEU A 33 15.52 -6.04 6.54
C LEU A 33 14.21 -5.30 6.32
N ARG A 34 14.22 -4.17 5.61
CA ARG A 34 13.00 -3.43 5.25
C ARG A 34 12.08 -4.29 4.39
N LEU A 35 12.61 -4.89 3.33
CA LEU A 35 11.86 -5.79 2.45
C LEU A 35 11.31 -7.00 3.19
N ALA A 36 12.08 -7.59 4.11
CA ALA A 36 11.63 -8.70 4.93
C ALA A 36 10.48 -8.29 5.87
N ALA A 37 10.59 -7.13 6.51
CA ALA A 37 9.54 -6.59 7.36
C ALA A 37 8.27 -6.26 6.57
N ASP A 38 8.41 -5.69 5.37
CA ASP A 38 7.27 -5.38 4.50
C ASP A 38 6.59 -6.67 4.01
N ARG A 39 7.36 -7.69 3.63
CA ARG A 39 6.81 -9.03 3.31
C ARG A 39 6.11 -9.69 4.50
N ALA A 40 6.58 -9.46 5.73
CA ALA A 40 5.92 -9.96 6.93
C ALA A 40 4.58 -9.24 7.17
N LYS A 41 4.54 -7.92 7.05
CA LYS A 41 3.30 -7.13 7.16
C LYS A 41 2.28 -7.49 6.09
N VAL A 42 2.72 -7.71 4.84
CA VAL A 42 1.83 -8.15 3.77
C VAL A 42 1.27 -9.54 4.08
N ARG A 43 2.09 -10.48 4.58
CA ARG A 43 1.60 -11.80 5.00
C ARG A 43 0.63 -11.71 6.17
N GLU A 44 0.91 -10.86 7.16
CA GLU A 44 0.01 -10.62 8.29
C GLU A 44 -1.30 -9.98 7.82
N ALA A 45 -1.25 -9.00 6.90
CA ALA A 45 -2.43 -8.38 6.32
C ALA A 45 -3.26 -9.38 5.50
N ILE A 46 -2.62 -10.23 4.68
CA ILE A 46 -3.30 -11.30 3.95
C ILE A 46 -3.91 -12.30 4.92
N ALA A 47 -3.18 -12.73 5.95
CA ALA A 47 -3.70 -13.65 6.97
C ALA A 47 -4.85 -13.03 7.77
N ALA A 48 -4.80 -11.72 8.07
CA ALA A 48 -5.89 -10.99 8.69
C ALA A 48 -7.11 -10.92 7.77
N LEU A 49 -6.92 -10.66 6.47
CA LEU A 49 -7.98 -10.68 5.46
C LEU A 49 -8.57 -12.09 5.25
N ASP A 50 -7.75 -13.15 5.34
CA ASP A 50 -8.15 -14.55 5.23
C ASP A 50 -8.87 -15.04 6.50
N SER A 51 -8.51 -14.49 7.67
CA SER A 51 -9.17 -14.76 8.95
C SER A 51 -10.52 -14.06 9.12
N VAL A 52 -10.82 -13.08 8.24
CA VAL A 52 -12.14 -12.47 8.15
C VAL A 52 -12.95 -13.30 7.17
N GLU A 53 -13.86 -14.13 7.68
CA GLU A 53 -14.93 -14.72 6.87
C GLU A 53 -15.78 -13.54 6.35
N LEU A 54 -15.46 -13.06 5.15
CA LEU A 54 -16.15 -11.95 4.52
C LEU A 54 -17.55 -12.45 4.18
N ASP A 55 -18.49 -12.23 5.10
CA ASP A 55 -19.90 -12.47 4.88
C ASP A 55 -20.43 -11.50 3.82
N LEU A 56 -20.28 -11.89 2.55
CA LEU A 56 -20.76 -11.16 1.39
C LEU A 56 -22.28 -11.30 1.20
N SER A 57 -22.96 -12.04 2.08
CA SER A 57 -24.41 -12.29 2.02
C SER A 57 -25.26 -11.02 2.18
N GLY A 58 -24.65 -9.90 2.60
CA GLY A 58 -25.29 -8.58 2.68
C GLY A 58 -24.68 -7.49 1.77
N SER A 59 -23.65 -7.81 0.98
CA SER A 59 -22.83 -6.80 0.30
C SER A 59 -23.55 -6.04 -0.82
N GLU A 60 -24.67 -6.54 -1.34
CA GLU A 60 -25.51 -5.77 -2.27
C GLU A 60 -26.10 -4.48 -1.64
N ARG A 61 -26.20 -4.42 -0.31
CA ARG A 61 -26.72 -3.23 0.41
C ARG A 61 -25.64 -2.35 1.01
N SER A 62 -24.44 -2.88 1.29
CA SER A 62 -23.40 -2.14 2.01
C SER A 62 -22.54 -1.23 1.12
N PHE A 63 -22.35 -1.59 -0.17
CA PHE A 63 -21.73 -0.67 -1.13
C PHE A 63 -22.54 0.63 -1.34
N ARG A 64 -23.82 0.66 -0.95
CA ARG A 64 -24.68 1.86 -1.04
C ARG A 64 -24.54 2.81 0.14
N LEU A 65 -24.06 2.35 1.30
CA LEU A 65 -24.08 3.18 2.52
C LEU A 65 -22.82 4.02 2.72
N ASN A 66 -21.69 3.68 2.11
CA ASN A 66 -20.47 4.52 2.17
C ASN A 66 -19.71 4.66 0.83
N GLY A 67 -20.23 4.14 -0.28
CA GLY A 67 -19.60 4.19 -1.61
C GLY A 67 -20.40 4.93 -2.69
N GLY A 68 -21.59 5.45 -2.35
CA GLY A 68 -22.45 6.18 -3.27
C GLY A 68 -22.21 7.68 -3.20
N ARG A 69 -21.05 8.17 -3.65
CA ARG A 69 -21.04 9.55 -4.16
C ARG A 69 -21.99 9.51 -5.35
N ASP A 70 -23.15 10.14 -5.24
CA ASP A 70 -24.11 10.20 -6.34
C ASP A 70 -23.50 11.05 -7.46
N LEU A 71 -22.82 10.38 -8.39
CA LEU A 71 -22.17 10.99 -9.54
C LEU A 71 -23.18 11.33 -10.64
N GLY A 72 -24.44 10.90 -10.51
CA GLY A 72 -25.48 11.10 -11.53
C GLY A 72 -25.82 12.58 -11.76
N GLY A 73 -25.72 13.40 -10.71
CA GLY A 73 -26.03 14.83 -10.75
C GLY A 73 -24.85 15.76 -10.98
N LEU A 74 -23.61 15.25 -11.06
CA LEU A 74 -22.41 16.10 -11.14
C LEU A 74 -22.33 16.94 -12.42
N ALA A 75 -22.78 16.38 -13.54
CA ALA A 75 -22.80 17.10 -14.81
C ALA A 75 -23.79 18.29 -14.80
N GLU A 76 -24.90 18.15 -14.09
CA GLU A 76 -25.91 19.20 -14.00
C GLU A 76 -25.51 20.29 -13.00
N ARG A 77 -24.89 19.88 -11.88
CA ARG A 77 -24.32 20.80 -10.88
C ARG A 77 -23.17 21.63 -11.47
N ALA A 78 -22.27 21.01 -12.24
CA ALA A 78 -21.19 21.72 -12.92
C ALA A 78 -21.69 22.74 -13.95
N ARG A 79 -22.83 22.46 -14.63
CA ARG A 79 -23.45 23.42 -15.56
C ARG A 79 -24.10 24.59 -14.82
N GLN A 80 -24.71 24.36 -13.67
CA GLN A 80 -25.31 25.41 -12.85
C GLN A 80 -24.25 26.31 -12.18
N GLU A 81 -23.14 25.74 -11.71
CA GLU A 81 -22.02 26.52 -11.16
C GLU A 81 -21.36 27.39 -12.23
N ALA A 82 -21.10 26.84 -13.43
CA ALA A 82 -20.56 27.62 -14.55
C ALA A 82 -21.51 28.74 -15.03
N ALA A 83 -22.82 28.55 -14.90
CA ALA A 83 -23.81 29.58 -15.23
C ALA A 83 -23.90 30.68 -14.16
N ASN A 84 -23.63 30.36 -12.90
CA ASN A 84 -23.68 31.31 -11.78
C ASN A 84 -22.39 32.15 -11.69
N ASP A 85 -21.23 31.58 -12.03
CA ASP A 85 -19.94 32.28 -12.07
C ASP A 85 -19.80 33.23 -13.27
N GLY A 86 -20.66 33.09 -14.28
CA GLY A 86 -20.77 34.02 -15.42
C GLY A 86 -21.73 35.20 -15.20
N ALA A 87 -22.37 35.29 -14.02
CA ALA A 87 -23.37 36.31 -13.69
C ALA A 87 -22.96 37.23 -12.51
N SER A 88 -21.67 37.29 -12.18
CA SER A 88 -21.08 38.32 -11.28
C SER A 88 -20.28 39.36 -12.04
#